data_AF-A0A4P9XLT2-F1
#
_entry.id   AF-A0A4P9XLT2-F1
#
_cell.length_a   1.000
_cell.length_b   1.000
_cell.length_c   1.000
_cell.angle_alpha   90.00
_cell.angle_beta   90.00
_cell.angle_gamma   90.00
#
_symmetry.space_group_name_H-M   'P 1'
#
loop_
_entity.id
_entity.type
_entity.pdbx_description
1 polymer ?
#
loop_
_entity_poly.entity_id
_entity_poly.type
_entity_poly.pdbx_seq_one_letter_code
_entity_poly.pdbx_strand_id
1 'polypeptide(L)'
;MSLTEIRLWKDVLDEQFGAIVSTIGVQLVRRGRQTFAFLVRETGLEPGQAREALVVLIQHRLVWYYTATEGTRTVAYYQARPGVLYDRLRLGTVVYCATQWFEAEGANIVRAVLINGVMTLPQVIRKLAGTRPKLDRKAAITRAFTQLVGERFLVAVQPQDTQIKFDHDVLDDEQRLDKIDALPTAKQVAEVQQERINREEEERRSENITGLKRKLAHEMDEVAAPESKRHALGADIAAEVDKAVYFGVHFERFSIRQRNQQIVRYFSERVNRAAGGVINTLLTLVEPHIYSLRDPRSVAKSVMQVGHHLPASVDMQGAMVFDDHFSGRVRPKNELVEEFLSVMQQDSSGILLRTDSRGGGEFAIYILLRSFGRQRANNETSVLFLDASVYTIRQGS
;
A
#
# COMPACT_ATOMS: atom_id res chain seq x y z
N MET A 1 -9.14 -18.01 15.89
CA MET A 1 -7.73 -17.87 15.48
C MET A 1 -7.02 -19.18 15.79
N SER A 2 -6.11 -19.64 14.92
CA SER A 2 -5.40 -20.91 15.11
C SER A 2 -4.38 -20.84 16.26
N LEU A 3 -4.01 -22.00 16.83
CA LEU A 3 -2.99 -22.07 17.88
C LEU A 3 -1.63 -21.57 17.39
N THR A 4 -1.30 -21.80 16.11
CA THR A 4 -0.06 -21.34 15.49
C THR A 4 0.00 -19.81 15.45
N GLU A 5 -1.09 -19.16 15.03
CA GLU A 5 -1.16 -17.70 15.01
C GLU A 5 -1.04 -17.11 16.43
N ILE A 6 -1.66 -17.71 17.43
CA ILE A 6 -1.54 -17.27 18.83
C ILE A 6 -0.08 -17.33 19.32
N ARG A 7 0.66 -18.40 18.96
CA ARG A 7 2.08 -18.54 19.31
C ARG A 7 2.93 -17.48 18.60
N LEU A 8 2.70 -17.29 17.31
CA LEU A 8 3.38 -16.26 16.52
C LEU A 8 3.16 -14.85 17.09
N TRP A 9 1.92 -14.53 17.49
CA TRP A 9 1.59 -13.29 18.19
C TRP A 9 2.41 -13.12 19.45
N LYS A 10 2.47 -14.16 20.28
CA LYS A 10 3.25 -14.13 21.52
C LYS A 10 4.73 -13.85 21.23
N ASP A 11 5.36 -14.63 20.35
CA ASP A 11 6.79 -14.55 20.09
C ASP A 11 7.19 -13.18 19.54
N VAL A 12 6.42 -12.65 18.58
CA VAL A 12 6.69 -11.33 17.98
C VAL A 12 6.48 -10.20 18.99
N LEU A 13 5.44 -10.26 19.83
CA LEU A 13 5.20 -9.22 20.83
C LEU A 13 6.22 -9.28 21.97
N ASP A 14 6.61 -10.48 22.41
CA ASP A 14 7.63 -10.67 23.43
C ASP A 14 8.97 -10.08 22.98
N GLU A 15 9.39 -10.36 21.73
CA GLU A 15 10.65 -9.85 21.18
C GLU A 15 10.65 -8.32 21.02
N GLN A 16 9.55 -7.74 20.55
CA GLN A 16 9.52 -6.34 20.13
C GLN A 16 9.06 -5.36 21.21
N PHE A 17 8.21 -5.81 22.13
CA PHE A 17 7.57 -4.95 23.14
C PHE A 17 7.67 -5.48 24.57
N GLY A 18 8.08 -6.75 24.74
CA GLY A 18 8.23 -7.39 26.04
C GLY A 18 6.95 -8.06 26.56
N ALA A 19 7.12 -8.79 27.67
CA ALA A 19 6.14 -9.73 28.19
C ALA A 19 4.79 -9.11 28.61
N ILE A 20 4.79 -7.87 29.14
CA ILE A 20 3.56 -7.20 29.58
C ILE A 20 2.65 -6.92 28.38
N VAL A 21 3.21 -6.35 27.32
CA VAL A 21 2.49 -6.02 26.08
C VAL A 21 2.02 -7.29 25.38
N SER A 22 2.87 -8.30 25.32
CA SER A 22 2.55 -9.63 24.78
C SER A 22 1.39 -10.29 25.50
N THR A 23 1.36 -10.24 26.84
CA THR A 23 0.27 -10.84 27.64
C THR A 23 -1.10 -10.25 27.27
N ILE A 24 -1.20 -8.92 27.17
CA ILE A 24 -2.43 -8.24 26.75
C ILE A 24 -2.78 -8.58 25.29
N GLY A 25 -1.81 -8.50 24.38
CA GLY A 25 -2.02 -8.80 22.96
C GLY A 25 -2.50 -10.23 22.71
N VAL A 26 -1.86 -11.21 23.35
CA VAL A 26 -2.23 -12.62 23.27
C VAL A 26 -3.61 -12.87 23.87
N GLN A 27 -3.97 -12.19 24.96
CA GLN A 27 -5.30 -12.31 25.55
C GLN A 27 -6.40 -11.84 24.59
N LEU A 28 -6.20 -10.69 23.95
CA LEU A 28 -7.11 -10.16 22.92
C LEU A 28 -7.23 -11.10 21.72
N VAL A 29 -6.13 -11.72 21.28
CA VAL A 29 -6.13 -12.68 20.17
C VAL A 29 -6.87 -13.98 20.55
N ARG A 30 -6.71 -14.46 21.78
CA ARG A 30 -7.31 -15.72 22.24
C ARG A 30 -8.82 -15.62 22.46
N ARG A 31 -9.27 -14.51 23.03
CA ARG A 31 -10.66 -14.35 23.51
C ARG A 31 -11.47 -13.37 22.68
N GLY A 32 -10.84 -12.64 21.76
CA GLY A 32 -11.50 -11.65 20.92
C GLY A 32 -11.70 -10.31 21.62
N ARG A 33 -12.82 -9.65 21.31
CA ARG A 33 -13.15 -8.31 21.80
C ARG A 33 -13.38 -8.30 23.31
N GLN A 34 -12.72 -7.40 24.04
CA GLN A 34 -12.77 -7.33 25.50
C GLN A 34 -12.77 -5.89 26.04
N THR A 35 -13.30 -5.71 27.24
CA THR A 35 -13.22 -4.45 27.98
C THR A 35 -11.92 -4.34 28.77
N PHE A 36 -11.52 -3.12 29.12
CA PHE A 36 -10.35 -2.88 29.97
C PHE A 36 -10.43 -3.63 31.32
N ALA A 37 -11.59 -3.59 31.98
CA ALA A 37 -11.79 -4.26 33.26
C ALA A 37 -11.61 -5.78 33.16
N PHE A 38 -12.08 -6.38 32.07
CA PHE A 38 -11.89 -7.80 31.81
C PHE A 38 -10.43 -8.14 31.55
N LEU A 39 -9.73 -7.32 30.75
CA LEU A 39 -8.29 -7.49 30.48
C LEU A 39 -7.47 -7.48 31.77
N VAL A 40 -7.68 -6.50 32.65
CA VAL A 40 -6.99 -6.42 33.94
C VAL A 40 -7.25 -7.66 34.79
N ARG A 41 -8.52 -8.08 34.91
CA ARG A 41 -8.89 -9.23 35.73
C ARG A 41 -8.29 -10.55 35.22
N GLU A 42 -8.36 -10.80 33.91
CA GLU A 42 -7.89 -12.07 33.35
C GLU A 42 -6.37 -12.16 33.24
N THR A 43 -5.70 -11.04 32.98
CA THR A 43 -4.23 -11.02 32.87
C THR A 43 -3.54 -10.92 34.22
N GLY A 44 -4.26 -10.46 35.26
CA GLY A 44 -3.69 -10.23 36.59
C GLY A 44 -2.67 -9.07 36.64
N LEU A 45 -2.57 -8.29 35.57
CA LEU A 45 -1.66 -7.13 35.49
C LEU A 45 -2.21 -5.95 36.29
N GLU A 46 -1.31 -5.08 36.75
CA GLU A 46 -1.75 -3.83 37.35
C GLU A 46 -2.45 -2.93 36.32
N PRO A 47 -3.49 -2.16 36.70
CA PRO A 47 -4.20 -1.29 35.78
C PRO A 47 -3.30 -0.30 35.03
N GLY A 48 -2.22 0.19 35.65
CA GLY A 48 -1.23 1.05 35.00
C GLY A 48 -0.52 0.35 33.85
N GLN A 49 0.02 -0.86 34.12
CA GLN A 49 0.71 -1.69 33.14
C GLN A 49 -0.20 -2.09 31.97
N ALA A 50 -1.45 -2.50 32.27
CA ALA A 50 -2.41 -2.85 31.23
C ALA A 50 -2.75 -1.65 30.33
N ARG A 51 -2.83 -0.44 30.89
CA ARG A 51 -3.08 0.79 30.14
C ARG A 51 -1.90 1.14 29.23
N GLU A 52 -0.68 1.11 29.76
CA GLU A 52 0.54 1.37 28.98
C GLU A 52 0.70 0.36 27.84
N ALA A 53 0.46 -0.93 28.11
CA ALA A 53 0.47 -1.97 27.10
C ALA A 53 -0.54 -1.74 25.97
N LEU A 54 -1.78 -1.34 26.30
CA LEU A 54 -2.78 -1.00 25.30
C LEU A 54 -2.39 0.21 24.47
N VAL A 55 -1.81 1.25 25.09
CA VAL A 55 -1.32 2.44 24.36
C VAL A 55 -0.26 2.04 23.33
N VAL A 56 0.69 1.19 23.71
CA VAL A 56 1.72 0.67 22.77
C VAL A 56 1.07 -0.11 21.62
N LEU A 57 0.15 -1.02 21.92
CA LEU A 57 -0.53 -1.82 20.89
C LEU A 57 -1.36 -0.96 19.92
N ILE A 58 -2.03 0.07 20.41
CA ILE A 58 -2.80 1.02 19.59
C ILE A 58 -1.86 1.88 18.75
N GLN A 59 -0.77 2.40 19.33
CA GLN A 59 0.25 3.19 18.64
C GLN A 59 0.86 2.44 17.44
N HIS A 60 1.00 1.11 17.57
CA HIS A 60 1.49 0.22 16.50
C HIS A 60 0.39 -0.37 15.61
N ARG A 61 -0.87 0.06 15.78
CA ARG A 61 -2.06 -0.40 15.02
C ARG A 61 -2.32 -1.91 15.12
N LEU A 62 -1.86 -2.53 16.21
CA LEU A 62 -2.07 -3.95 16.49
C LEU A 62 -3.41 -4.22 17.17
N VAL A 63 -4.03 -3.19 17.75
CA VAL A 63 -5.31 -3.26 18.43
C VAL A 63 -6.22 -2.14 17.91
N TRP A 64 -7.46 -2.52 17.60
CA TRP A 64 -8.55 -1.58 17.41
C TRP A 64 -9.24 -1.30 18.74
N TYR A 65 -9.79 -0.11 18.88
CA TYR A 65 -10.65 0.23 20.01
C TYR A 65 -11.97 0.84 19.54
N TYR A 66 -13.02 0.64 20.32
CA TYR A 66 -14.34 1.22 20.09
C TYR A 66 -14.97 1.59 21.42
N THR A 67 -15.68 2.70 21.46
CA THR A 67 -16.40 3.17 22.65
C THR A 67 -17.90 3.06 22.42
N ALA A 68 -18.57 2.26 23.24
CA ALA A 68 -20.02 2.12 23.25
C ALA A 68 -20.61 2.89 24.43
N THR A 69 -21.77 3.50 24.25
CA THR A 69 -22.56 4.03 25.37
C THR A 69 -23.57 2.96 25.80
N GLU A 70 -23.32 2.33 26.95
CA GLU A 70 -24.19 1.32 27.54
C GLU A 70 -24.98 1.96 28.68
N GLY A 71 -26.21 2.37 28.38
CA GLY A 71 -27.04 3.14 29.31
C GLY A 71 -26.41 4.51 29.61
N THR A 72 -25.98 4.71 30.86
CA THR A 72 -25.34 5.97 31.30
C THR A 72 -23.81 5.90 31.28
N ARG A 73 -23.21 4.76 30.95
CA ARG A 73 -21.76 4.54 31.03
C ARG A 73 -21.16 4.36 29.64
N THR A 74 -20.03 5.02 29.40
CA THR A 74 -19.22 4.78 28.21
C THR A 74 -18.23 3.66 28.51
N VAL A 75 -18.28 2.59 27.72
CA VAL A 75 -17.42 1.40 27.85
C VAL A 75 -16.53 1.29 26.62
N ALA A 76 -15.22 1.15 26.85
CA ALA A 76 -14.25 0.92 25.78
C ALA A 76 -13.99 -0.58 25.58
N TYR A 77 -14.08 -1.00 24.33
CA TYR A 77 -13.79 -2.34 23.85
C TYR A 77 -12.52 -2.34 23.01
N TYR A 78 -11.69 -3.36 23.19
CA TYR A 78 -10.43 -3.54 22.48
C TYR A 78 -10.46 -4.87 21.74
N GLN A 79 -9.90 -4.90 20.54
CA GLN A 79 -9.81 -6.11 19.72
C GLN A 79 -8.47 -6.14 18.98
N ALA A 80 -7.81 -7.30 18.96
CA ALA A 80 -6.60 -7.48 18.18
C ALA A 80 -6.86 -7.39 16.68
N ARG A 81 -5.86 -6.91 15.92
CA ARG A 81 -5.85 -6.83 14.46
C ARG A 81 -4.82 -7.81 13.89
N PRO A 82 -5.19 -9.09 13.63
CA PRO A 82 -4.32 -10.13 13.10
C PRO A 82 -3.47 -9.73 11.90
N GLY A 83 -4.09 -9.04 10.94
CA GLY A 83 -3.44 -8.69 9.67
C GLY A 83 -2.15 -7.88 9.81
N VAL A 84 -2.10 -6.98 10.79
CA VAL A 84 -0.94 -6.09 11.00
C VAL A 84 0.25 -6.84 11.59
N LEU A 85 0.05 -8.01 12.22
CA LEU A 85 1.18 -8.82 12.66
C LEU A 85 2.00 -9.35 11.49
N TYR A 86 1.34 -9.82 10.43
CA TYR A 86 2.02 -10.31 9.23
C TYR A 86 2.85 -9.23 8.55
N ASP A 87 2.39 -7.97 8.62
CA ASP A 87 3.16 -6.81 8.18
C ASP A 87 4.44 -6.63 9.00
N ARG A 88 4.41 -6.90 10.31
CA ARG A 88 5.58 -6.80 11.20
C ARG A 88 6.64 -7.88 10.96
N LEU A 89 6.30 -9.01 10.34
CA LEU A 89 7.31 -9.98 9.91
C LEU A 89 8.15 -9.46 8.73
N ARG A 90 7.63 -8.46 8.00
CA ARG A 90 8.20 -7.96 6.74
C ARG A 90 8.94 -6.64 6.90
N LEU A 91 9.17 -6.16 8.14
CA LEU A 91 9.79 -4.86 8.41
C LEU A 91 11.16 -4.72 7.72
N GLY A 92 11.99 -5.76 7.79
CA GLY A 92 13.30 -5.77 7.14
C GLY A 92 13.22 -5.60 5.63
N THR A 93 12.32 -6.34 4.97
CA THR A 93 12.06 -6.24 3.53
C THR A 93 11.53 -4.88 3.14
N VAL A 94 10.60 -4.31 3.91
CA VAL A 94 10.04 -2.97 3.65
C VAL A 94 11.12 -1.89 3.75
N VAL A 95 11.99 -1.96 4.77
CA VAL A 95 13.12 -1.03 4.91
C VAL A 95 14.10 -1.20 3.74
N TYR A 96 14.41 -2.44 3.34
CA TYR A 96 15.26 -2.69 2.17
C TYR A 96 14.67 -2.08 0.89
N CYS A 97 13.38 -2.31 0.62
CA CYS A 97 12.68 -1.70 -0.51
C CYS A 97 12.71 -0.17 -0.46
N ALA A 98 12.50 0.42 0.73
CA ALA A 98 12.58 1.87 0.90
C ALA A 98 13.97 2.42 0.56
N THR A 99 15.05 1.71 0.91
CA THR A 99 16.42 2.07 0.52
C THR A 99 16.61 2.06 -0.99
N GLN A 100 16.00 1.10 -1.70
CA GLN A 100 16.11 1.00 -3.16
C GLN A 100 15.31 2.06 -3.89
N TRP A 101 14.17 2.51 -3.35
CA TRP A 101 13.23 3.38 -4.07
C TRP A 101 13.28 4.85 -3.65
N PHE A 102 13.68 5.13 -2.41
CA PHE A 102 13.65 6.48 -1.81
C PHE A 102 14.98 6.85 -1.16
N GLU A 103 16.05 6.15 -1.55
CA GLU A 103 17.41 6.35 -1.05
C GLU A 103 17.52 6.24 0.49
N ALA A 104 18.62 6.76 1.05
CA ALA A 104 18.90 6.67 2.48
C ALA A 104 17.86 7.44 3.34
N GLU A 105 17.41 8.62 2.90
CA GLU A 105 16.46 9.42 3.67
C GLU A 105 15.09 8.76 3.77
N GLY A 106 14.55 8.25 2.65
CA GLY A 106 13.28 7.55 2.66
C GLY A 106 13.33 6.29 3.52
N ALA A 107 14.42 5.52 3.45
CA ALA A 107 14.63 4.35 4.31
C ALA A 107 14.66 4.69 5.81
N ASN A 108 15.33 5.78 6.17
CA ASN A 108 15.40 6.25 7.55
C ASN A 108 14.03 6.71 8.07
N ILE A 109 13.24 7.40 7.24
CA ILE A 109 11.87 7.81 7.56
C ILE A 109 10.99 6.58 7.77
N VAL A 110 10.97 5.65 6.81
CA VAL A 110 10.17 4.41 6.89
C VAL A 110 10.56 3.62 8.14
N ARG A 111 11.86 3.44 8.40
CA ARG A 111 12.34 2.77 9.61
C ARG A 111 11.88 3.46 10.89
N ALA A 112 11.95 4.79 10.96
CA ALA A 112 11.51 5.54 12.12
C ALA A 112 10.01 5.33 12.38
N VAL A 113 9.17 5.40 11.34
CA VAL A 113 7.74 5.14 11.46
C VAL A 113 7.49 3.68 11.89
N LEU A 114 8.12 2.69 11.27
CA LEU A 114 7.94 1.27 11.63
C LEU A 114 8.26 0.96 13.11
N ILE A 115 9.35 1.54 13.64
CA ILE A 115 9.80 1.32 15.01
C ILE A 115 8.95 2.04 16.04
N ASN A 116 8.43 3.24 15.73
CA ASN A 116 7.68 4.05 16.69
C ASN A 116 6.15 4.02 16.46
N GLY A 117 5.67 3.33 15.42
CA GLY A 117 4.25 3.24 15.08
C GLY A 117 3.80 4.40 14.18
N VAL A 118 2.73 5.08 14.55
CA VAL A 118 2.25 6.26 13.79
C VAL A 118 3.00 7.52 14.21
N MET A 119 3.44 8.34 13.25
CA MET A 119 4.22 9.56 13.55
C MET A 119 3.79 10.74 12.69
N THR A 120 3.90 11.95 13.23
CA THR A 120 3.78 13.19 12.45
C THR A 120 5.13 13.60 11.84
N LEU A 121 5.10 14.41 10.79
CA LEU A 121 6.32 14.94 10.17
C LEU A 121 7.26 15.65 11.18
N PRO A 122 6.78 16.54 12.08
CA PRO A 122 7.62 17.13 13.13
C PRO A 122 8.30 16.10 14.05
N GLN A 123 7.59 15.03 14.42
CA GLN A 123 8.16 13.96 15.26
C GLN A 123 9.27 13.21 14.52
N VAL A 124 9.08 12.91 13.23
CA VAL A 124 10.11 12.28 12.39
C VAL A 124 11.34 13.16 12.26
N ILE A 125 11.16 14.47 11.98
CA ILE A 125 12.27 15.43 11.91
C ILE A 125 13.03 15.47 13.24
N ARG A 126 12.32 15.55 14.37
CA ARG A 126 12.94 15.56 15.69
C ARG A 126 13.72 14.28 15.97
N LYS A 127 13.21 13.13 15.54
CA LYS A 127 13.86 11.82 15.74
C LYS A 127 15.12 11.67 14.88
N LEU A 128 15.07 12.08 13.62
CA LEU A 128 16.15 11.85 12.65
C LEU A 128 17.21 12.96 12.60
N ALA A 129 16.83 14.20 12.92
CA ALA A 129 17.72 15.36 12.82
C ALA A 129 17.91 16.10 14.16
N GLY A 130 17.33 15.57 15.24
CA GLY A 130 17.45 16.11 16.60
C GLY A 130 16.56 17.32 16.86
N THR A 131 16.73 17.93 18.05
CA THR A 131 15.90 19.05 18.51
C THR A 131 16.16 20.35 17.73
N ARG A 132 17.39 20.55 17.21
CA ARG A 132 17.79 21.71 16.41
C ARG A 132 18.43 21.24 15.10
N PRO A 133 17.62 20.80 14.13
CA PRO A 133 18.15 20.26 12.88
C PRO A 133 18.74 21.39 12.01
N LYS A 134 19.85 21.11 11.32
CA LYS A 134 20.34 21.98 10.25
C LYS A 134 19.26 22.15 9.17
N LEU A 135 19.14 23.36 8.60
CA LEU A 135 18.08 23.69 7.65
C LEU A 135 18.05 22.72 6.45
N ASP A 136 19.22 22.40 5.90
CA ASP A 136 19.36 21.49 4.75
C ASP A 136 18.88 20.08 5.07
N ARG A 137 19.21 19.59 6.27
CA ARG A 137 18.80 18.25 6.72
C ARG A 137 17.30 18.17 6.93
N LYS A 138 16.72 19.19 7.55
CA LYS A 138 15.26 19.32 7.71
C LYS A 138 14.57 19.32 6.33
N ALA A 139 15.09 20.11 5.39
CA ALA A 139 14.53 20.20 4.04
C ALA A 139 14.66 18.88 3.25
N ALA A 140 15.74 18.12 3.44
CA ALA A 140 15.90 16.80 2.84
C ALA A 140 14.86 15.79 3.38
N ILE A 141 14.70 15.72 4.70
CA ILE A 141 13.70 14.85 5.34
C ILE A 141 12.28 15.23 4.90
N THR A 142 11.94 16.52 4.90
CA THR A 142 10.63 16.98 4.45
C THR A 142 10.35 16.59 3.01
N ARG A 143 11.31 16.76 2.09
CA ARG A 143 11.15 16.37 0.68
C ARG A 143 10.92 14.87 0.53
N ALA A 144 11.75 14.04 1.18
CA ALA A 144 11.60 12.58 1.13
C ALA A 144 10.28 12.13 1.77
N PHE A 145 9.84 12.76 2.86
CA PHE A 145 8.55 12.48 3.48
C PHE A 145 7.39 12.85 2.56
N THR A 146 7.40 14.04 1.95
CA THR A 146 6.38 14.45 0.98
C THR A 146 6.31 13.49 -0.20
N GLN A 147 7.44 13.04 -0.73
CA GLN A 147 7.47 12.05 -1.81
C GLN A 147 6.84 10.71 -1.37
N LEU A 148 7.21 10.20 -0.19
CA LEU A 148 6.65 8.95 0.34
C LEU A 148 5.12 9.02 0.53
N VAL A 149 4.59 10.17 0.94
CA VAL A 149 3.13 10.36 1.06
C VAL A 149 2.49 10.55 -0.33
N GLY A 150 3.13 11.33 -1.22
CA GLY A 150 2.67 11.53 -2.60
C GLY A 150 2.57 10.23 -3.40
N GLU A 151 3.50 9.30 -3.18
CA GLU A 151 3.48 7.96 -3.80
C GLU A 151 2.69 6.91 -2.98
N ARG A 152 2.03 7.32 -1.88
CA ARG A 152 1.17 6.50 -1.00
C ARG A 152 1.88 5.34 -0.27
N PHE A 153 3.19 5.46 -0.03
CA PHE A 153 3.95 4.55 0.84
C PHE A 153 3.79 4.90 2.32
N LEU A 154 3.50 6.17 2.60
CA LEU A 154 2.98 6.66 3.87
C LEU A 154 1.53 7.12 3.66
N VAL A 155 0.65 6.72 4.57
CA VAL A 155 -0.78 7.07 4.52
C VAL A 155 -1.16 7.71 5.84
N ALA A 156 -1.98 8.76 5.76
CA ALA A 156 -2.54 9.42 6.93
C ALA A 156 -3.40 8.42 7.72
N VAL A 157 -3.19 8.33 9.02
CA VAL A 157 -4.00 7.51 9.92
C VAL A 157 -5.04 8.41 10.55
N GLN A 158 -6.30 8.18 10.22
CA GLN A 158 -7.43 8.90 10.79
C GLN A 158 -7.91 8.21 12.07
N PRO A 159 -8.63 8.93 12.96
CA PRO A 159 -9.24 8.31 14.13
C PRO A 159 -10.16 7.13 13.78
N GLN A 160 -10.82 7.19 12.62
CA GLN A 160 -11.68 6.13 12.11
C GLN A 160 -10.90 4.84 11.79
N ASP A 161 -9.64 4.94 11.37
CA ASP A 161 -8.78 3.78 11.04
C ASP A 161 -8.36 2.95 12.26
N THR A 162 -8.46 3.55 13.45
CA THR A 162 -8.21 2.88 14.73
C THR A 162 -9.43 2.17 15.29
N GLN A 163 -10.60 2.34 14.68
CA GLN A 163 -11.82 1.65 15.03
C GLN A 163 -12.01 0.40 14.17
N ILE A 164 -12.82 -0.53 14.67
CA ILE A 164 -13.21 -1.72 13.90
C ILE A 164 -14.17 -1.23 12.80
N LYS A 165 -13.80 -1.46 11.53
CA LYS A 165 -14.61 -1.04 10.38
C LYS A 165 -16.06 -1.46 10.51
N PHE A 166 -16.31 -2.75 10.78
CA PHE A 166 -17.65 -3.29 10.93
C PHE A 166 -18.52 -2.52 11.94
N ASP A 167 -17.97 -2.19 13.11
CA ASP A 167 -18.74 -1.48 14.14
C ASP A 167 -19.05 -0.04 13.72
N HIS A 168 -18.08 0.65 13.11
CA HIS A 168 -18.27 1.99 12.55
C HIS A 168 -19.32 1.97 11.43
N ASP A 169 -19.20 1.02 10.52
CA ASP A 169 -20.06 0.83 9.36
C ASP A 169 -21.51 0.57 9.76
N VAL A 170 -21.73 -0.24 10.81
CA VAL A 170 -23.05 -0.49 11.38
C VAL A 170 -23.64 0.77 12.00
N LEU A 171 -22.86 1.51 12.79
CA LEU A 171 -23.34 2.76 13.42
C LEU A 171 -23.66 3.83 12.37
N ASP A 172 -22.85 3.93 11.32
CA ASP A 172 -23.06 4.83 10.20
C ASP A 172 -24.35 4.50 9.45
N ASP A 173 -24.62 3.21 9.25
CA ASP A 173 -25.86 2.74 8.64
C ASP A 173 -27.06 3.02 9.54
N GLU A 174 -26.98 2.69 10.84
CA GLU A 174 -28.03 2.97 11.82
C GLU A 174 -28.38 4.47 11.83
N GLN A 175 -27.39 5.36 11.88
CA GLN A 175 -27.62 6.81 11.84
C GLN A 175 -28.24 7.32 10.53
N ARG A 176 -28.01 6.64 9.41
CA ARG A 176 -28.65 6.98 8.13
C ARG A 176 -30.08 6.44 8.07
N LEU A 177 -30.30 5.25 8.60
CA LEU A 177 -31.62 4.63 8.67
C LEU A 177 -32.54 5.38 9.65
N ASP A 178 -32.02 5.88 10.76
CA ASP A 178 -32.77 6.71 11.73
C ASP A 178 -33.27 8.04 11.14
N LYS A 179 -32.67 8.51 10.04
CA LYS A 179 -33.14 9.70 9.30
C LYS A 179 -34.31 9.40 8.37
N ILE A 180 -34.66 8.12 8.20
CA ILE A 180 -35.83 7.70 7.44
C ILE A 180 -37.02 7.68 8.43
N ASP A 181 -38.01 8.54 8.22
CA ASP A 181 -39.17 8.72 9.11
C ASP A 181 -40.04 7.45 9.31
N ALA A 182 -39.79 6.38 8.54
CA ALA A 182 -40.54 5.13 8.57
C ALA A 182 -39.63 3.93 8.85
N LEU A 183 -40.20 2.85 9.40
CA LEU A 183 -39.51 1.58 9.61
C LEU A 183 -38.78 1.16 8.32
N PRO A 184 -37.44 1.02 8.34
CA PRO A 184 -36.69 0.77 7.12
C PRO A 184 -37.08 -0.55 6.48
N THR A 185 -37.40 -0.51 5.18
CA THR A 185 -37.64 -1.74 4.41
C THR A 185 -36.30 -2.42 4.10
N ALA A 186 -36.28 -3.75 3.97
CA ALA A 186 -35.07 -4.52 3.62
C ALA A 186 -34.34 -4.00 2.37
N LYS A 187 -35.07 -3.42 1.41
CA LYS A 187 -34.50 -2.77 0.22
C LYS A 187 -33.73 -1.49 0.55
N GLN A 188 -34.25 -0.65 1.46
CA GLN A 188 -33.61 0.61 1.87
C GLN A 188 -32.34 0.33 2.68
N VAL A 189 -32.34 -0.70 3.52
CA VAL A 189 -31.12 -1.15 4.23
C VAL A 189 -30.03 -1.60 3.24
N ALA A 190 -30.40 -2.38 2.23
CA ALA A 190 -29.46 -2.81 1.19
C ALA A 190 -28.93 -1.64 0.34
N GLU A 191 -29.76 -0.64 0.06
CA GLU A 191 -29.36 0.57 -0.66
C GLU A 191 -28.34 1.41 0.13
N VAL A 192 -28.60 1.65 1.43
CA VAL A 192 -27.65 2.35 2.32
C VAL A 192 -26.31 1.62 2.40
N GLN A 193 -26.34 0.29 2.51
CA GLN A 193 -25.12 -0.53 2.50
C GLN A 193 -24.36 -0.43 1.17
N GLN A 194 -25.07 -0.45 0.05
CA GLN A 194 -24.46 -0.34 -1.27
C GLN A 194 -23.86 1.04 -1.52
N GLU A 195 -24.54 2.11 -1.09
CA GLU A 195 -24.01 3.47 -1.15
C GLU A 195 -22.72 3.63 -0.33
N ARG A 196 -22.66 3.02 0.86
CA ARG A 196 -21.44 2.98 1.67
C ARG A 196 -20.29 2.31 0.91
N ILE A 197 -20.54 1.12 0.35
CA ILE A 197 -19.53 0.38 -0.42
C ILE A 197 -19.04 1.21 -1.61
N ASN A 198 -19.95 1.83 -2.36
CA ASN A 198 -19.59 2.66 -3.51
C ASN A 198 -18.75 3.87 -3.09
N ARG A 199 -19.12 4.55 -2.00
CA ARG A 199 -18.36 5.68 -1.47
C ARG A 199 -16.96 5.26 -1.01
N GLU A 200 -16.84 4.14 -0.31
CA GLU A 200 -15.53 3.60 0.08
C GLU A 200 -14.66 3.26 -1.12
N GLU A 201 -15.24 2.68 -2.18
CA GLU A 201 -14.51 2.44 -3.43
C GLU A 201 -14.07 3.73 -4.11
N GLU A 202 -14.92 4.75 -4.14
CA GLU A 202 -14.60 6.08 -4.68
C GLU A 202 -13.51 6.78 -3.87
N GLU A 203 -13.59 6.77 -2.54
CA GLU A 203 -12.56 7.33 -1.66
C GLU A 203 -11.23 6.60 -1.83
N ARG A 204 -11.25 5.27 -1.95
CA ARG A 204 -10.05 4.47 -2.23
C ARG A 204 -9.44 4.86 -3.58
N ARG A 205 -10.28 5.07 -4.60
CA ARG A 205 -9.86 5.48 -5.95
C ARG A 205 -9.53 6.96 -6.07
N SER A 206 -9.89 7.77 -5.07
CA SER A 206 -9.71 9.20 -5.12
C SER A 206 -8.23 9.56 -5.28
N GLU A 207 -7.95 10.52 -6.16
CA GLU A 207 -6.61 11.05 -6.36
C GLU A 207 -6.17 11.94 -5.20
N ASN A 208 -7.13 12.40 -4.38
CA ASN A 208 -6.88 13.23 -3.21
C ASN A 208 -6.12 12.44 -2.15
N ILE A 209 -4.87 12.83 -1.92
CA ILE A 209 -4.05 12.22 -0.87
C ILE A 209 -4.32 12.98 0.43
N THR A 210 -4.99 12.31 1.36
CA THR A 210 -5.23 12.84 2.71
C THR A 210 -3.92 13.19 3.41
N GLY A 211 -3.86 14.37 4.01
CA GLY A 211 -2.68 14.86 4.72
C GLY A 211 -1.70 15.68 3.89
N LEU A 212 -1.97 15.93 2.60
CA LEU A 212 -1.29 16.96 1.80
C LEU A 212 -2.18 18.21 1.69
N LYS A 213 -1.60 19.38 1.94
CA LYS A 213 -2.19 20.70 1.73
C LYS A 213 -1.58 21.32 0.47
N ARG A 214 -2.41 21.97 -0.35
CA ARG A 214 -1.92 22.79 -1.48
C ARG A 214 -1.19 24.00 -0.92
N LYS A 215 0.03 24.27 -1.37
CA LYS A 215 0.69 25.56 -1.07
C LYS A 215 -0.04 26.66 -1.83
N LEU A 216 -0.59 27.63 -1.11
CA LEU A 216 -1.02 28.89 -1.72
C LEU A 216 0.23 29.66 -2.13
N ALA A 217 0.26 30.17 -3.36
CA ALA A 217 1.41 30.84 -3.99
C ALA A 217 1.86 32.16 -3.31
N HIS A 218 1.34 32.48 -2.14
CA HIS A 218 1.49 33.81 -1.51
C HIS A 218 2.73 33.97 -0.62
N GLU A 219 3.57 32.92 -0.47
CA GLU A 219 4.87 32.99 0.21
C GLU A 219 6.06 32.99 -0.78
N MET A 220 5.82 33.31 -2.07
CA MET A 220 6.83 33.29 -3.12
C MET A 220 7.43 34.66 -3.49
N ASP A 221 7.31 35.68 -2.64
CA ASP A 221 8.16 36.88 -2.74
C ASP A 221 9.39 36.70 -1.87
N GLU A 222 10.37 35.96 -2.39
CA GLU A 222 11.80 36.26 -2.30
C GLU A 222 12.59 35.16 -3.03
N VAL A 223 13.36 35.58 -4.04
CA VAL A 223 14.26 34.79 -4.91
C VAL A 223 13.60 34.12 -6.12
N ALA A 224 13.43 34.93 -7.17
CA ALA A 224 13.13 34.49 -8.53
C ALA A 224 14.20 33.52 -9.06
N ALA A 225 13.80 32.28 -9.34
CA ALA A 225 14.58 31.33 -10.14
C ALA A 225 13.85 31.05 -11.47
N PRO A 226 14.56 30.97 -12.61
CA PRO A 226 13.96 30.93 -13.94
C PRO A 226 13.21 29.63 -14.22
N GLU A 227 12.11 29.75 -14.95
CA GLU A 227 11.09 28.72 -15.21
C GLU A 227 11.61 27.44 -15.88
N SER A 228 12.80 27.46 -16.48
CA SER A 228 13.42 26.32 -17.16
C SER A 228 13.87 25.18 -16.23
N LYS A 229 13.99 25.42 -14.91
CA LYS A 229 14.29 24.36 -13.92
C LYS A 229 13.06 23.64 -13.35
N ARG A 230 11.84 24.09 -13.68
CA ARG A 230 10.58 23.46 -13.22
C ARG A 230 10.29 22.11 -13.90
N HIS A 231 10.95 21.80 -15.02
CA HIS A 231 10.71 20.56 -15.76
C HIS A 231 11.73 19.43 -15.47
N ALA A 232 12.81 19.71 -14.73
CA ALA A 232 13.84 18.71 -14.38
C ALA A 232 13.70 18.14 -12.96
N LEU A 233 12.98 18.83 -12.07
CA LEU A 233 12.43 18.27 -10.83
C LEU A 233 10.93 18.11 -11.04
N GLY A 234 10.40 16.89 -10.92
CA GLY A 234 8.99 16.59 -11.10
C GLY A 234 8.06 17.57 -10.39
N ALA A 235 6.87 17.76 -10.95
CA ALA A 235 5.86 18.77 -10.61
C ALA A 235 5.31 18.73 -9.16
N ASP A 236 5.96 18.06 -8.22
CA ASP A 236 5.42 17.65 -6.92
C ASP A 236 5.83 18.52 -5.71
N ILE A 237 6.48 19.67 -5.92
CA ILE A 237 6.88 20.58 -4.81
C ILE A 237 5.73 21.52 -4.37
N ALA A 238 4.58 21.50 -5.06
CA ALA A 238 3.43 22.35 -4.73
C ALA A 238 2.58 21.85 -3.55
N ALA A 239 2.84 20.65 -3.03
CA ALA A 239 2.10 20.08 -1.91
C ALA A 239 2.94 20.05 -0.63
N GLU A 240 2.39 20.59 0.45
CA GLU A 240 2.98 20.56 1.79
C GLU A 240 2.26 19.53 2.66
N VAL A 241 3.01 18.70 3.38
CA VAL A 241 2.44 17.73 4.31
C VAL A 241 1.91 18.45 5.56
N ASP A 242 0.69 18.10 5.97
CA ASP A 242 0.10 18.62 7.19
C ASP A 242 0.86 18.12 8.42
N LYS A 243 1.35 19.07 9.23
CA LYS A 243 2.20 18.80 10.40
C LYS A 243 1.43 18.19 11.57
N ALA A 244 0.11 18.30 11.58
CA ALA A 244 -0.75 17.76 12.62
C ALA A 244 -1.19 16.31 12.36
N VAL A 245 -1.07 15.83 11.12
CA VAL A 245 -1.57 14.52 10.71
C VAL A 245 -0.54 13.44 11.05
N TYR A 246 -1.02 12.33 11.61
CA TYR A 246 -0.23 11.14 11.86
C TYR A 246 -0.17 10.27 10.61
N PHE A 247 1.01 9.74 10.31
CA PHE A 247 1.23 8.85 9.17
C PHE A 247 1.74 7.50 9.64
N GLY A 248 1.29 6.46 8.94
CA GLY A 248 1.75 5.09 9.10
C GLY A 248 2.24 4.52 7.77
N VAL A 249 3.06 3.47 7.85
CA VAL A 249 3.52 2.75 6.65
C VAL A 249 2.38 1.97 6.02
N HIS A 250 2.29 2.04 4.69
CA HIS A 250 1.31 1.33 3.89
C HIS A 250 1.92 0.08 3.25
N PHE A 251 1.86 -1.05 3.96
CA PHE A 251 2.49 -2.31 3.58
C PHE A 251 1.99 -2.88 2.25
N GLU A 252 0.71 -2.68 1.93
CA GLU A 252 0.13 -3.15 0.67
C GLU A 252 0.76 -2.44 -0.54
N ARG A 253 1.08 -1.13 -0.43
CA ARG A 253 1.78 -0.39 -1.48
C ARG A 253 3.17 -0.95 -1.76
N PHE A 254 3.93 -1.28 -0.71
CA PHE A 254 5.23 -1.96 -0.85
C PHE A 254 5.07 -3.31 -1.55
N SER A 255 4.04 -4.07 -1.17
CA SER A 255 3.76 -5.38 -1.76
C SER A 255 3.36 -5.28 -3.23
N ILE A 256 2.58 -4.27 -3.63
CA ILE A 256 2.19 -3.99 -5.02
C ILE A 256 3.44 -3.71 -5.87
N ARG A 257 4.31 -2.78 -5.43
CA ARG A 257 5.52 -2.44 -6.18
C ARG A 257 6.50 -3.62 -6.24
N GLN A 258 6.63 -4.40 -5.16
CA GLN A 258 7.44 -5.61 -5.16
C GLN A 258 6.90 -6.67 -6.13
N ARG A 259 5.59 -6.91 -6.17
CA ARG A 259 4.95 -7.79 -7.16
C ARG A 259 5.23 -7.32 -8.58
N ASN A 260 5.10 -6.01 -8.84
CA ASN A 260 5.40 -5.43 -10.14
C ASN A 260 6.86 -5.72 -10.54
N GLN A 261 7.82 -5.57 -9.63
CA GLN A 261 9.22 -5.93 -9.89
C GLN A 261 9.41 -7.43 -10.22
N GLN A 262 8.66 -8.33 -9.60
CA GLN A 262 8.71 -9.76 -9.95
C GLN A 262 8.18 -10.03 -11.36
N ILE A 263 7.10 -9.35 -11.77
CA ILE A 263 6.57 -9.45 -13.14
C ILE A 263 7.61 -8.95 -14.15
N VAL A 264 8.29 -7.84 -13.86
CA VAL A 264 9.37 -7.32 -14.71
C VAL A 264 10.48 -8.35 -14.85
N ARG A 265 10.93 -8.95 -13.75
CA ARG A 265 11.97 -9.99 -13.78
C ARG A 265 11.54 -11.21 -14.59
N TYR A 266 10.30 -11.66 -14.42
CA TYR A 266 9.73 -12.77 -15.17
C TYR A 266 9.85 -12.57 -16.69
N PHE A 267 9.37 -11.43 -17.22
CA PHE A 267 9.46 -11.16 -18.65
C PHE A 267 10.90 -10.85 -19.12
N SER A 268 11.74 -10.29 -18.24
CA SER A 268 13.16 -10.07 -18.53
C SER A 268 13.91 -11.38 -18.79
N GLU A 269 13.61 -12.40 -17.98
CA GLU A 269 14.23 -13.72 -18.04
C GLU A 269 13.62 -14.60 -19.13
N ARG A 270 12.30 -14.51 -19.33
CA ARG A 270 11.56 -15.38 -20.26
C ARG A 270 11.59 -14.90 -21.70
N VAL A 271 11.59 -13.58 -21.93
CA VAL A 271 11.63 -12.98 -23.26
C VAL A 271 13.01 -12.38 -23.50
N ASN A 272 13.28 -11.20 -22.95
CA ASN A 272 14.59 -10.55 -22.93
C ASN A 272 14.55 -9.28 -22.06
N ARG A 273 15.72 -8.64 -21.85
CA ARG A 273 15.82 -7.40 -21.07
C ARG A 273 15.00 -6.24 -21.64
N ALA A 274 14.83 -6.16 -22.96
CA ALA A 274 14.04 -5.10 -23.60
C ALA A 274 12.54 -5.24 -23.28
N ALA A 275 12.00 -6.45 -23.32
CA ALA A 275 10.65 -6.77 -22.87
C ALA A 275 10.45 -6.41 -21.40
N GLY A 276 11.45 -6.70 -20.55
CA GLY A 276 11.52 -6.23 -19.18
C GLY A 276 11.38 -4.71 -19.03
N GLY A 277 12.08 -3.96 -19.88
CA GLY A 277 11.95 -2.50 -19.96
C GLY A 277 10.54 -2.05 -20.33
N VAL A 278 9.95 -2.64 -21.38
CA VAL A 278 8.60 -2.32 -21.85
C VAL A 278 7.54 -2.59 -20.78
N ILE A 279 7.57 -3.78 -20.16
CA ILE A 279 6.60 -4.12 -19.11
C ILE A 279 6.79 -3.28 -17.85
N ASN A 280 8.03 -2.91 -17.50
CA ASN A 280 8.31 -2.01 -16.38
C ASN A 280 7.68 -0.63 -16.61
N THR A 281 7.79 -0.09 -17.83
CA THR A 281 7.14 1.18 -18.20
C THR A 281 5.62 1.07 -18.11
N LEU A 282 5.02 -0.01 -18.61
CA LEU A 282 3.58 -0.24 -18.49
C LEU A 282 3.15 -0.32 -17.02
N LEU A 283 3.84 -1.12 -16.20
CA LEU A 283 3.56 -1.28 -14.77
C LEU A 283 3.67 0.06 -14.02
N THR A 284 4.69 0.86 -14.31
CA THR A 284 4.89 2.19 -13.70
C THR A 284 3.72 3.13 -14.02
N LEU A 285 3.19 3.10 -15.25
CA LEU A 285 2.06 3.94 -15.66
C LEU A 285 0.74 3.53 -15.00
N VAL A 286 0.55 2.25 -14.72
CA VAL A 286 -0.69 1.74 -14.10
C VAL A 286 -0.65 1.73 -12.58
N GLU A 287 0.55 1.65 -11.97
CA GLU A 287 0.72 1.50 -10.53
C GLU A 287 -0.01 2.54 -9.68
N PRO A 288 -0.06 3.85 -10.02
CA PRO A 288 -0.84 4.84 -9.25
C PRO A 288 -2.34 4.50 -9.14
N HIS A 289 -2.87 3.72 -10.08
CA HIS A 289 -4.28 3.32 -10.17
C HIS A 289 -4.53 1.90 -9.62
N ILE A 290 -3.50 1.26 -9.05
CA ILE A 290 -3.61 -0.01 -8.35
C ILE A 290 -3.65 0.29 -6.86
N TYR A 291 -4.82 0.13 -6.26
CA TYR A 291 -5.05 0.50 -4.87
C TYR A 291 -5.06 -0.72 -3.94
N SER A 292 -5.27 -1.93 -4.47
CA SER A 292 -5.18 -3.18 -3.71
C SER A 292 -4.50 -4.30 -4.50
N LEU A 293 -3.86 -5.21 -3.78
CA LEU A 293 -3.40 -6.50 -4.30
C LEU A 293 -4.55 -7.38 -4.80
N ARG A 294 -5.78 -7.13 -4.33
CA ARG A 294 -6.99 -7.86 -4.72
C ARG A 294 -7.64 -7.34 -5.99
N ASP A 295 -7.18 -6.18 -6.50
CA ASP A 295 -7.71 -5.64 -7.75
C ASP A 295 -7.44 -6.68 -8.87
N PRO A 296 -8.46 -7.15 -9.59
CA PRO A 296 -8.29 -8.23 -10.56
C PRO A 296 -7.45 -7.82 -11.76
N ARG A 297 -7.52 -6.54 -12.13
CA ARG A 297 -6.99 -6.01 -13.37
C ARG A 297 -6.57 -4.55 -13.20
N SER A 298 -5.50 -4.14 -13.87
CA SER A 298 -5.12 -2.74 -13.99
C SER A 298 -6.01 -1.97 -14.97
N VAL A 299 -5.93 -0.64 -14.91
CA VAL A 299 -6.35 0.21 -16.02
C VAL A 299 -5.57 -0.14 -17.29
N ALA A 300 -6.21 0.02 -18.45
CA ALA A 300 -5.55 -0.19 -19.73
C ALA A 300 -4.71 1.04 -20.12
N LYS A 301 -3.61 0.81 -20.84
CA LYS A 301 -2.76 1.85 -21.43
C LYS A 301 -2.49 1.52 -22.89
N SER A 302 -2.42 2.55 -23.72
CA SER A 302 -2.14 2.39 -25.15
C SER A 302 -0.65 2.21 -25.42
N VAL A 303 -0.32 1.56 -26.54
CA VAL A 303 1.07 1.44 -27.04
C VAL A 303 1.76 2.80 -27.09
N MET A 304 1.06 3.84 -27.54
CA MET A 304 1.59 5.20 -27.64
C MET A 304 1.99 5.78 -26.28
N GLN A 305 1.17 5.56 -25.24
CA GLN A 305 1.49 6.02 -23.88
C GLN A 305 2.73 5.31 -23.33
N VAL A 306 2.85 4.00 -23.58
CA VAL A 306 4.03 3.21 -23.20
C VAL A 306 5.27 3.69 -23.96
N GLY A 307 5.16 3.85 -25.28
CA GLY A 307 6.24 4.35 -26.14
C GLY A 307 6.75 5.73 -25.73
N HIS A 308 5.86 6.64 -25.34
CA HIS A 308 6.23 7.98 -24.87
C HIS A 308 7.06 7.95 -23.57
N HIS A 309 6.72 7.06 -22.62
CA HIS A 309 7.38 6.96 -21.31
C HIS A 309 8.52 5.93 -21.26
N LEU A 310 8.77 5.21 -22.35
CA LEU A 310 9.85 4.22 -22.41
C LEU A 310 11.22 4.93 -22.46
N PRO A 311 12.14 4.62 -21.53
CA PRO A 311 13.48 5.21 -21.52
C PRO A 311 14.25 4.95 -22.82
N ALA A 312 15.02 5.95 -23.27
CA ALA A 312 15.87 5.82 -24.47
C ALA A 312 16.99 4.78 -24.33
N SER A 313 17.31 4.36 -23.10
CA SER A 313 18.30 3.32 -22.81
C SER A 313 17.84 1.90 -23.15
N VAL A 314 16.54 1.68 -23.40
CA VAL A 314 16.00 0.37 -23.76
C VAL A 314 16.19 0.15 -25.26
N ASP A 315 17.16 -0.69 -25.62
CA ASP A 315 17.37 -1.10 -27.01
C ASP A 315 16.32 -2.16 -27.41
N MET A 316 15.31 -1.72 -28.14
CA MET A 316 14.26 -2.60 -28.68
C MET A 316 14.63 -3.17 -30.04
N GLN A 317 15.29 -2.38 -30.89
CA GLN A 317 15.59 -2.76 -32.28
C GLN A 317 16.62 -3.89 -32.32
N GLY A 318 17.65 -3.85 -31.47
CA GLY A 318 18.66 -4.90 -31.37
C GLY A 318 18.20 -6.15 -30.62
N ALA A 319 17.06 -6.08 -29.93
CA ALA A 319 16.56 -7.15 -29.07
C ALA A 319 15.54 -8.08 -29.76
N MET A 320 15.14 -7.78 -31.00
CA MET A 320 14.23 -8.59 -31.80
C MET A 320 14.91 -9.11 -33.06
N VAL A 321 14.60 -10.35 -33.43
CA VAL A 321 14.95 -10.92 -34.73
C VAL A 321 13.75 -10.77 -35.64
N PHE A 322 13.94 -10.08 -36.76
CA PHE A 322 12.90 -9.86 -37.76
C PHE A 322 13.12 -10.80 -38.95
N ASP A 323 12.07 -11.49 -39.40
CA ASP A 323 12.11 -12.40 -40.56
C ASP A 323 12.21 -11.67 -41.92
N ASP A 324 12.18 -10.33 -41.93
CA ASP A 324 12.08 -9.53 -43.15
C ASP A 324 13.36 -9.47 -43.99
N HIS A 325 13.17 -9.57 -45.31
CA HIS A 325 14.16 -9.27 -46.36
C HIS A 325 14.64 -7.80 -46.41
N PHE A 326 14.19 -6.96 -45.47
CA PHE A 326 14.54 -5.54 -45.32
C PHE A 326 15.50 -5.29 -44.15
N SER A 327 16.58 -6.07 -44.10
CA SER A 327 17.67 -5.87 -43.14
C SER A 327 18.33 -4.49 -43.34
N GLY A 328 17.85 -3.47 -42.62
CA GLY A 328 18.45 -2.13 -42.65
C GLY A 328 17.52 -0.94 -42.34
N ARG A 329 16.19 -1.10 -42.29
CA ARG A 329 15.28 -0.03 -41.86
C ARG A 329 15.01 -0.10 -40.36
N VAL A 330 15.23 1.01 -39.66
CA VAL A 330 14.83 1.20 -38.26
C VAL A 330 13.31 1.25 -38.19
N ARG A 331 12.69 0.38 -37.40
CA ARG A 331 11.24 0.38 -37.21
C ARG A 331 10.82 1.51 -36.26
N PRO A 332 9.63 2.09 -36.44
CA PRO A 332 9.13 3.11 -35.53
C PRO A 332 8.96 2.54 -34.12
N LYS A 333 9.29 3.36 -33.10
CA LYS A 333 9.30 2.96 -31.69
C LYS A 333 7.99 2.30 -31.23
N ASN A 334 6.85 2.83 -31.67
CA ASN A 334 5.54 2.32 -31.25
C ASN A 334 5.25 0.92 -31.85
N GLU A 335 5.72 0.64 -33.06
CA GLU A 335 5.56 -0.68 -33.68
C GLU A 335 6.37 -1.73 -32.90
N LEU A 336 7.61 -1.41 -32.52
CA LEU A 336 8.44 -2.27 -31.67
C LEU A 336 7.77 -2.55 -30.31
N VAL A 337 7.19 -1.52 -29.69
CA VAL A 337 6.46 -1.66 -28.41
C VAL A 337 5.24 -2.58 -28.59
N GLU A 338 4.48 -2.42 -29.67
CA GLU A 338 3.33 -3.29 -29.96
C GLU A 338 3.74 -4.74 -30.18
N GLU A 339 4.84 -4.98 -30.90
CA GLU A 339 5.39 -6.32 -31.10
C GLU A 339 5.82 -6.96 -29.77
N PHE A 340 6.52 -6.21 -28.90
CA PHE A 340 6.93 -6.71 -27.59
C PHE A 340 5.73 -7.06 -26.71
N LEU A 341 4.72 -6.20 -26.69
CA LEU A 341 3.49 -6.44 -25.94
C LEU A 341 2.70 -7.62 -26.53
N SER A 342 2.69 -7.79 -27.84
CA SER A 342 2.03 -8.92 -28.50
C SER A 342 2.71 -10.25 -28.20
N VAL A 343 4.04 -10.29 -28.21
CA VAL A 343 4.82 -11.49 -27.81
C VAL A 343 4.56 -11.83 -26.34
N MET A 344 4.59 -10.84 -25.45
CA MET A 344 4.29 -11.04 -24.03
C MET A 344 2.84 -11.46 -23.78
N GLN A 345 1.89 -11.04 -24.61
CA GLN A 345 0.49 -11.44 -24.52
C GLN A 345 0.28 -12.93 -24.86
N GLN A 346 1.07 -13.48 -25.78
CA GLN A 346 1.01 -14.91 -26.14
C GLN A 346 1.54 -15.81 -25.01
N ASP A 347 2.14 -15.23 -23.98
CA ASP A 347 2.65 -15.99 -22.87
C ASP A 347 1.54 -16.70 -22.07
N SER A 348 1.81 -17.96 -21.74
CA SER A 348 0.90 -18.83 -20.97
C SER A 348 0.52 -18.31 -19.57
N SER A 349 1.22 -17.31 -19.04
CA SER A 349 0.88 -16.70 -17.74
C SER A 349 -0.43 -15.93 -17.74
N GLY A 350 -0.86 -15.41 -18.89
CA GLY A 350 -2.04 -14.55 -18.98
C GLY A 350 -1.91 -13.23 -18.19
N ILE A 351 -0.69 -12.80 -17.85
CA ILE A 351 -0.44 -11.55 -17.12
C ILE A 351 -0.84 -10.34 -17.96
N LEU A 352 -0.58 -10.37 -19.27
CA LEU A 352 -0.85 -9.25 -20.16
C LEU A 352 -2.11 -9.53 -20.98
N LEU A 353 -3.06 -8.60 -20.93
CA LEU A 353 -4.34 -8.68 -21.64
C LEU A 353 -4.47 -7.54 -22.63
N ARG A 354 -4.89 -7.84 -23.86
CA ARG A 354 -5.31 -6.85 -24.85
C ARG A 354 -6.79 -6.54 -24.66
N THR A 355 -7.12 -5.26 -24.44
CA THR A 355 -8.48 -4.81 -24.16
C THR A 355 -9.29 -4.51 -25.42
N ASP A 356 -8.63 -3.97 -26.45
CA ASP A 356 -9.28 -3.57 -27.69
C ASP A 356 -8.43 -3.98 -28.90
N SER A 357 -9.12 -4.42 -29.96
CA SER A 357 -8.56 -4.80 -31.25
C SER A 357 -8.74 -3.72 -32.32
N ARG A 358 -9.55 -2.67 -32.06
CA ARG A 358 -10.01 -1.73 -33.09
C ARG A 358 -9.27 -0.39 -33.15
N GLY A 359 -8.28 -0.14 -32.28
CA GLY A 359 -7.38 1.01 -32.40
C GLY A 359 -6.12 0.84 -31.54
N GLY A 360 -4.93 0.97 -32.15
CA GLY A 360 -3.62 1.12 -31.49
C GLY A 360 -3.16 0.10 -30.44
N GLY A 361 -3.99 -0.91 -30.12
CA GLY A 361 -3.76 -1.88 -29.05
C GLY A 361 -3.74 -1.25 -27.66
N GLU A 362 -4.79 -1.44 -26.88
CA GLU A 362 -4.74 -1.16 -25.44
C GLU A 362 -4.38 -2.42 -24.66
N PHE A 363 -3.47 -2.27 -23.70
CA PHE A 363 -2.99 -3.37 -22.87
C PHE A 363 -3.25 -3.09 -21.39
N ALA A 364 -3.69 -4.11 -20.67
CA ALA A 364 -3.84 -4.08 -19.23
C ALA A 364 -3.17 -5.30 -18.60
N ILE A 365 -2.89 -5.21 -17.32
CA ILE A 365 -2.22 -6.26 -16.56
C ILE A 365 -3.27 -6.96 -15.71
N TYR A 366 -3.36 -8.28 -15.86
CA TYR A 366 -4.09 -9.14 -14.95
C TYR A 366 -3.26 -9.37 -13.70
N ILE A 367 -3.81 -8.94 -12.57
CA ILE A 367 -3.07 -8.80 -11.32
C ILE A 367 -3.24 -10.03 -10.44
N LEU A 368 -4.42 -10.65 -10.47
CA LEU A 368 -4.69 -11.91 -9.79
C LEU A 368 -4.11 -13.06 -10.60
N LEU A 369 -2.80 -13.26 -10.49
CA LEU A 369 -2.13 -14.44 -11.02
C LEU A 369 -2.85 -15.69 -10.50
N ARG A 370 -3.57 -16.39 -11.38
CA ARG A 370 -4.07 -17.73 -11.08
C ARG A 370 -2.85 -18.56 -10.71
N SER A 371 -2.96 -19.30 -9.61
CA SER A 371 -1.97 -20.31 -9.24
C SER A 371 -1.63 -21.15 -10.48
N PHE A 372 -0.37 -21.08 -10.90
CA PHE A 372 0.16 -21.99 -11.91
C PHE A 372 0.11 -23.40 -11.35
N GLY A 373 -0.87 -24.20 -11.78
CA GLY A 373 -0.96 -25.60 -11.37
C GLY A 373 -2.27 -26.30 -11.74
N ARG A 374 -2.23 -27.02 -12.87
CA ARG A 374 -3.18 -28.04 -13.36
C ARG A 374 -4.51 -27.54 -13.92
N GLN A 375 -4.60 -27.61 -15.25
CA GLN A 375 -5.81 -28.15 -15.87
C GLN A 375 -6.16 -29.47 -15.19
N ARG A 376 -7.25 -29.48 -14.40
CA ARG A 376 -8.27 -30.54 -14.40
C ARG A 376 -9.51 -30.01 -13.69
N ALA A 377 -10.64 -30.34 -14.29
CA ALA A 377 -11.98 -29.99 -13.84
C ALA A 377 -12.20 -30.24 -12.35
N ASN A 378 -12.61 -29.22 -11.62
CA ASN A 378 -13.86 -29.18 -10.85
C ASN A 378 -13.94 -27.87 -10.06
N ASN A 379 -15.17 -27.37 -9.92
CA ASN A 379 -15.55 -26.17 -9.18
C ASN A 379 -14.97 -26.18 -7.76
N GLU A 380 -13.91 -25.40 -7.52
CA GLU A 380 -13.61 -24.78 -6.23
C GLU A 380 -12.50 -23.74 -6.44
N THR A 381 -12.90 -22.47 -6.49
CA THR A 381 -12.03 -21.32 -6.73
C THR A 381 -11.14 -21.07 -5.50
N SER A 382 -10.01 -21.76 -5.44
CA SER A 382 -8.96 -21.48 -4.44
C SER A 382 -8.05 -20.37 -4.96
N VAL A 383 -8.32 -19.14 -4.53
CA VAL A 383 -7.47 -17.97 -4.77
C VAL A 383 -6.27 -18.06 -3.83
N LEU A 384 -5.16 -18.61 -4.31
CA LEU A 384 -3.88 -18.52 -3.60
C LEU A 384 -3.25 -17.17 -3.95
N PHE A 385 -3.17 -16.29 -2.95
CA PHE A 385 -2.35 -15.10 -3.02
C PHE A 385 -0.89 -15.53 -3.22
N LEU A 386 -0.23 -15.01 -4.25
CA LEU A 386 1.23 -15.00 -4.31
C LEU A 386 1.71 -14.12 -3.15
N ASP A 387 1.86 -14.73 -1.98
CA ASP A 387 2.64 -14.14 -0.92
C ASP A 387 4.09 -14.12 -1.41
N ALA A 388 4.65 -12.92 -1.54
CA ALA A 388 6.01 -12.69 -2.03
C ALA A 388 7.10 -13.18 -1.04
N SER A 389 6.76 -14.12 -0.17
CA SER A 389 7.54 -14.59 0.98
C SER A 389 8.25 -15.94 0.73
N VAL A 390 8.09 -16.60 -0.43
CA VAL A 390 8.58 -17.98 -0.62
C VAL A 390 9.90 -18.12 -1.41
N TYR A 391 10.50 -17.04 -1.92
CA TYR A 391 11.77 -17.16 -2.68
C TYR A 391 12.91 -16.27 -2.17
N THR A 392 13.49 -16.65 -1.04
CA THR A 392 14.94 -16.57 -0.76
C THR A 392 15.21 -17.66 0.30
N ILE A 393 15.85 -18.78 0.03
CA ILE A 393 17.30 -18.99 0.05
C ILE A 393 17.57 -20.36 -0.62
N ARG A 394 18.27 -20.40 -1.75
CA ARG A 394 19.14 -21.54 -2.10
C ARG A 394 20.56 -21.01 -2.01
N GLN A 395 21.21 -21.21 -0.86
CA GLN A 395 22.67 -21.12 -0.79
C GLN A 395 23.25 -22.34 -1.50
N GLY A 396 24.24 -22.09 -2.34
CA GLY A 396 25.06 -23.12 -2.96
C GLY A 396 25.85 -23.88 -1.90
N SER A 397 25.89 -25.19 -2.10
CA SER A 397 26.95 -26.09 -1.62
C SER A 397 28.27 -25.82 -2.32
#